data_AF-A0A7J7IFQ1-F1
#
_entry.id   AF-A0A7J7IFQ1-F1
#
_cell.length_a   1.000
_cell.length_b   1.000
_cell.length_c   1.000
_cell.angle_alpha   90.00
_cell.angle_beta   90.00
_cell.angle_gamma   90.00
#
_symmetry.space_group_name_H-M   'P 1'
#
loop_
_entity.id
_entity.type
_entity.pdbx_description
1 polymer ?
#
loop_
_entity_poly.entity_id
_entity_poly.type
_entity_poly.pdbx_seq_one_letter_code
_entity_poly.pdbx_strand_id
1 'polypeptide(L)'
;MTESGADELAPRPRVITCYASSSASAPSVYQEAAFALGVAIAKRGWQQRNGGGRYGLMGKLTEGALSVGGRIDAVILDIFRVHNCHPALPSVRTVTNMAERKRGLFLESDAFVALPGGLGTLEELAEVLSWRQLGFHQKPIVLFDVDGYWQPILDWIRAATAQKMISAQFLDNSGVQCAVSAEGVCDAIEQAWCSTANIEQETLPDAYLASMAPAQNGNGPMDSACETEPAADWSRTSPGQSTEILK
;
A
#
# COMPACT_ATOMS: atom_id res chain seq x y z
N MET A 1 -6.97 -49.33 -5.12
CA MET A 1 -7.91 -48.19 -5.10
C MET A 1 -7.20 -47.07 -4.33
N THR A 2 -6.13 -46.52 -4.88
CA THR A 2 -6.09 -45.25 -5.66
C THR A 2 -6.65 -44.07 -4.88
N GLU A 3 -5.70 -43.37 -4.26
CA GLU A 3 -5.54 -41.90 -4.24
C GLU A 3 -6.67 -41.05 -3.66
N SER A 4 -6.52 -40.67 -2.38
CA SER A 4 -7.09 -39.42 -1.87
C SER A 4 -6.22 -38.26 -2.36
N GLY A 5 -6.60 -37.68 -3.50
CA GLY A 5 -6.02 -36.45 -4.00
C GLY A 5 -6.12 -35.35 -2.95
N ALA A 6 -4.97 -34.82 -2.54
CA ALA A 6 -4.91 -33.50 -1.95
C ALA A 6 -5.57 -32.55 -2.93
N ASP A 7 -6.65 -31.90 -2.51
CA ASP A 7 -7.22 -30.75 -3.19
C ASP A 7 -6.09 -29.71 -3.26
N GLU A 8 -5.45 -29.61 -4.42
CA GLU A 8 -4.43 -28.61 -4.70
C GLU A 8 -5.17 -27.27 -4.72
N LEU A 9 -5.32 -26.67 -3.53
CA LEU A 9 -6.09 -25.44 -3.32
C LEU A 9 -5.61 -24.41 -4.33
N ALA A 10 -6.47 -24.09 -5.30
CA ALA A 10 -6.17 -23.06 -6.28
C ALA A 10 -5.68 -21.81 -5.54
N PRO A 11 -4.58 -21.18 -5.98
CA PRO A 11 -3.98 -20.06 -5.26
C PRO A 11 -5.03 -18.97 -5.05
N ARG A 12 -5.11 -18.46 -3.81
CA ARG A 12 -6.09 -17.42 -3.47
C ARG A 12 -5.91 -16.23 -4.43
N PRO A 13 -7.00 -15.54 -4.80
CA PRO A 13 -6.89 -14.33 -5.60
C PRO A 13 -5.98 -13.30 -4.93
N ARG A 14 -5.18 -12.59 -5.73
CA ARG A 14 -4.44 -11.42 -5.26
C ARG A 14 -5.44 -10.32 -4.88
N VAL A 15 -5.18 -9.61 -3.79
CA VAL A 15 -6.06 -8.55 -3.28
C VAL A 15 -5.39 -7.20 -3.49
N ILE A 16 -6.06 -6.31 -4.22
CA ILE A 16 -5.61 -4.95 -4.51
C ILE A 16 -6.44 -3.97 -3.68
N THR A 17 -5.81 -3.32 -2.71
CA THR A 17 -6.47 -2.28 -1.92
C THR A 17 -6.35 -0.94 -2.62
N CYS A 18 -7.49 -0.30 -2.87
CA CYS A 18 -7.57 0.99 -3.54
C CYS A 18 -8.00 2.08 -2.54
N TYR A 19 -7.20 3.14 -2.43
CA TYR A 19 -7.52 4.37 -1.73
C TYR A 19 -8.02 5.40 -2.74
N ALA A 20 -9.15 6.05 -2.45
CA ALA A 20 -9.88 6.83 -3.45
C ALA A 20 -10.79 7.90 -2.80
N SER A 21 -11.06 8.97 -3.55
CA SER A 21 -12.03 10.00 -3.14
C SER A 21 -13.43 9.43 -2.86
N SER A 22 -14.06 9.90 -1.78
CA SER A 22 -15.48 9.69 -1.48
C SER A 22 -16.39 10.77 -2.06
N SER A 23 -15.85 11.81 -2.71
CA SER A 23 -16.63 12.94 -3.19
C SER A 23 -17.50 12.57 -4.39
N ALA A 24 -18.82 12.73 -4.27
CA ALA A 24 -19.76 12.55 -5.37
C ALA A 24 -19.56 13.57 -6.52
N SER A 25 -18.89 14.69 -6.23
CA SER A 25 -18.62 15.76 -7.19
C SER A 25 -17.25 15.64 -7.85
N ALA A 26 -16.59 14.48 -7.75
CA ALA A 26 -15.31 14.26 -8.42
C ALA A 26 -15.46 14.44 -9.95
N PRO A 27 -14.53 15.13 -10.63
CA PRO A 27 -14.55 15.26 -12.09
C PRO A 27 -14.71 13.93 -12.84
N SER A 28 -15.39 13.97 -13.99
CA SER A 28 -15.74 12.76 -14.76
C SER A 28 -14.51 11.96 -15.20
N VAL A 29 -13.41 12.63 -15.57
CA VAL A 29 -12.15 11.98 -15.95
C VAL A 29 -11.63 11.03 -14.85
N TYR A 30 -11.75 11.43 -13.58
CA TYR A 30 -11.35 10.59 -12.46
C TYR A 30 -12.36 9.46 -12.20
N GLN A 31 -13.65 9.72 -12.41
CA GLN A 31 -14.71 8.70 -12.28
C GLN A 31 -14.55 7.60 -13.33
N GLU A 32 -14.28 7.97 -14.57
CA GLU A 32 -14.04 7.07 -15.70
C GLU A 32 -12.78 6.24 -15.47
N ALA A 33 -11.69 6.88 -15.04
CA ALA A 33 -10.45 6.19 -14.68
C ALA A 33 -10.67 5.18 -13.53
N ALA A 34 -11.40 5.56 -12.48
CA ALA A 34 -11.74 4.70 -11.35
C ALA A 34 -12.56 3.47 -11.80
N PHE A 35 -13.56 3.68 -12.66
CA PHE A 35 -14.35 2.59 -13.25
C PHE A 35 -13.46 1.65 -14.09
N ALA A 36 -12.63 2.20 -14.97
CA ALA A 36 -11.72 1.44 -15.82
C ALA A 36 -10.73 0.60 -14.98
N LEU A 37 -10.20 1.15 -13.89
CA LEU A 37 -9.33 0.41 -12.98
C LEU A 37 -10.07 -0.75 -12.29
N GLY A 38 -11.31 -0.53 -11.85
CA GLY A 38 -12.14 -1.61 -11.30
C GLY A 38 -12.30 -2.78 -12.27
N VAL A 39 -12.56 -2.47 -13.55
CA VAL A 39 -12.63 -3.46 -14.63
C VAL A 39 -11.29 -4.17 -14.83
N ALA A 40 -10.19 -3.43 -14.89
CA ALA A 40 -8.85 -3.97 -15.16
C ALA A 40 -8.38 -4.94 -14.06
N ILE A 41 -8.61 -4.60 -12.79
CA ILE A 41 -8.33 -5.47 -11.64
C ILE A 41 -9.15 -6.76 -11.74
N ALA A 42 -10.45 -6.64 -11.99
CA ALA A 42 -11.35 -7.79 -12.08
C ALA A 42 -11.00 -8.74 -13.24
N LYS A 43 -10.63 -8.20 -14.40
CA LYS A 43 -10.23 -8.99 -15.58
C LYS A 43 -8.96 -9.82 -15.36
N ARG A 44 -8.06 -9.39 -14.46
CA ARG A 44 -6.89 -10.18 -14.03
C ARG A 44 -7.23 -11.28 -13.02
N GLY A 45 -8.51 -11.43 -12.67
CA GLY A 45 -8.96 -12.36 -11.64
C GLY A 45 -8.56 -11.92 -10.23
N TRP A 46 -8.10 -10.69 -10.04
CA TRP A 46 -7.77 -10.14 -8.74
C TRP A 46 -9.04 -9.68 -8.01
N GLN A 47 -8.93 -9.59 -6.69
CA GLN A 47 -9.95 -9.04 -5.83
C GLN A 47 -9.66 -7.57 -5.56
N GLN A 48 -10.66 -6.72 -5.76
CA GLN A 48 -10.63 -5.32 -5.41
C GLN A 48 -11.02 -5.15 -3.92
N ARG A 49 -10.31 -4.32 -3.16
CA ARG A 49 -10.68 -3.93 -1.80
C ARG A 49 -10.67 -2.42 -1.64
N ASN A 50 -11.69 -1.84 -1.00
CA ASN A 50 -11.70 -0.42 -0.66
C ASN A 50 -12.43 -0.12 0.67
N GLY A 51 -12.65 1.16 0.96
CA GLY A 51 -13.32 1.64 2.17
C GLY A 51 -14.84 1.41 2.26
N GLY A 52 -15.45 0.84 1.22
CA GLY A 52 -16.88 0.51 1.14
C GLY A 52 -17.80 1.66 0.75
N GLY A 53 -17.26 2.85 0.45
CA GLY A 53 -18.05 4.03 0.13
C GLY A 53 -18.78 3.94 -1.21
N ARG A 54 -20.06 4.35 -1.24
CA ARG A 54 -20.91 4.33 -2.44
C ARG A 54 -20.74 5.51 -3.40
N TYR A 55 -20.08 6.57 -2.93
CA TYR A 55 -19.93 7.82 -3.68
C TYR A 55 -18.52 7.97 -4.22
N GLY A 56 -18.36 8.90 -5.17
CA GLY A 56 -17.08 9.25 -5.74
C GLY A 56 -16.37 8.08 -6.40
N LEU A 57 -15.04 8.07 -6.30
CA LEU A 57 -14.19 7.10 -6.99
C LEU A 57 -14.27 5.71 -6.36
N MET A 58 -14.53 5.59 -5.06
CA MET A 58 -14.78 4.29 -4.41
C MET A 58 -16.00 3.58 -5.00
N GLY A 59 -17.10 4.33 -5.21
CA GLY A 59 -18.29 3.81 -5.87
C GLY A 59 -17.99 3.36 -7.30
N LYS A 60 -17.28 4.20 -8.07
CA LYS A 60 -16.93 3.88 -9.47
C LYS A 60 -16.00 2.68 -9.62
N LEU A 61 -15.00 2.53 -8.74
CA LEU A 61 -14.17 1.33 -8.67
C LEU A 61 -15.02 0.07 -8.44
N THR A 62 -15.96 0.15 -7.49
CA THR A 62 -16.87 -0.94 -7.15
C THR A 62 -17.77 -1.30 -8.32
N GLU A 63 -18.39 -0.32 -8.95
CA GLU A 63 -19.22 -0.48 -10.16
C GLU A 63 -18.42 -1.12 -11.30
N GLY A 64 -17.19 -0.65 -11.55
CA GLY A 64 -16.31 -1.17 -12.58
C GLY A 64 -15.98 -2.65 -12.38
N ALA A 65 -15.53 -3.02 -11.18
CA ALA A 65 -15.21 -4.41 -10.87
C ALA A 65 -16.44 -5.33 -11.02
N LEU A 66 -17.60 -4.92 -10.48
CA LEU A 66 -18.83 -5.70 -10.54
C LEU A 66 -19.38 -5.83 -11.95
N SER A 67 -19.18 -4.83 -12.83
CA SER A 67 -19.69 -4.84 -14.22
C SER A 67 -19.18 -6.01 -15.06
N VAL A 68 -18.04 -6.60 -14.67
CA VAL A 68 -17.42 -7.76 -15.32
C VAL A 68 -17.36 -9.00 -14.42
N GLY A 69 -18.18 -9.03 -13.35
CA GLY A 69 -18.26 -10.16 -12.43
C GLY A 69 -17.05 -10.30 -11.49
N GLY A 70 -16.33 -9.21 -11.24
CA GLY A 70 -15.15 -9.17 -10.38
C GLY A 70 -15.45 -9.45 -8.90
N ARG A 71 -14.40 -9.86 -8.17
CA ARG A 71 -14.46 -10.03 -6.72
C ARG A 71 -14.16 -8.70 -6.02
N ILE A 72 -14.99 -8.35 -5.05
CA ILE A 72 -14.80 -7.16 -4.24
C ILE A 72 -15.18 -7.39 -2.78
N ASP A 73 -14.38 -6.82 -1.87
CA ASP A 73 -14.75 -6.64 -0.48
C ASP A 73 -14.42 -5.24 0.03
N ALA A 74 -14.87 -4.92 1.23
CA ALA A 74 -14.66 -3.62 1.82
C ALA A 74 -14.43 -3.68 3.33
N VAL A 75 -13.69 -2.69 3.85
CA VAL A 75 -13.56 -2.45 5.29
C VAL A 75 -14.11 -1.04 5.59
N ILE A 76 -15.24 -0.99 6.29
CA ILE A 76 -15.99 0.23 6.56
C ILE A 76 -16.14 0.48 8.06
N LEU A 77 -16.11 1.75 8.47
CA LEU A 77 -16.49 2.10 9.84
C LEU A 77 -17.99 1.88 10.04
N ASP A 78 -18.36 1.41 11.22
CA ASP A 78 -19.76 1.16 11.60
C ASP A 78 -20.65 2.39 11.41
N ILE A 79 -20.14 3.57 11.79
CA ILE A 79 -20.82 4.86 11.61
C ILE A 79 -21.18 5.19 10.14
N PHE A 80 -20.49 4.58 9.17
CA PHE A 80 -20.71 4.78 7.74
C PHE A 80 -21.48 3.64 7.08
N ARG A 81 -21.73 2.53 7.81
CA ARG A 81 -22.32 1.32 7.24
C ARG A 81 -23.73 1.54 6.68
N VAL A 82 -24.57 2.30 7.37
CA VAL A 82 -25.99 2.45 6.98
C VAL A 82 -26.17 3.37 5.77
N HIS A 83 -25.46 4.51 5.74
CA HIS A 83 -25.73 5.57 4.77
C HIS A 83 -24.72 5.67 3.62
N ASN A 84 -23.50 5.18 3.83
CA ASN A 84 -22.40 5.36 2.89
C ASN A 84 -21.94 4.06 2.24
N CYS A 85 -22.37 2.90 2.73
CA CYS A 85 -21.98 1.61 2.14
C CYS A 85 -22.53 1.45 0.71
N HIS A 86 -21.69 1.00 -0.22
CA HIS A 86 -22.13 0.70 -1.57
C HIS A 86 -23.09 -0.51 -1.55
N PRO A 87 -24.32 -0.39 -2.09
CA PRO A 87 -25.38 -1.38 -1.89
C PRO A 87 -25.09 -2.71 -2.61
N ALA A 88 -24.28 -2.70 -3.65
CA ALA A 88 -23.92 -3.89 -4.41
C ALA A 88 -22.68 -4.64 -3.87
N LEU A 89 -22.13 -4.24 -2.72
CA LEU A 89 -20.99 -4.95 -2.13
C LEU A 89 -21.41 -6.33 -1.60
N PRO A 90 -20.78 -7.42 -2.06
CA PRO A 90 -21.13 -8.77 -1.64
C PRO A 90 -20.57 -9.11 -0.25
N SER A 91 -19.46 -8.46 0.16
CA SER A 91 -18.80 -8.68 1.44
C SER A 91 -18.30 -7.37 2.02
N VAL A 92 -18.64 -7.09 3.29
CA VAL A 92 -18.28 -5.86 3.99
C VAL A 92 -17.90 -6.19 5.44
N ARG A 93 -16.64 -5.96 5.79
CA ARG A 93 -16.15 -5.99 7.17
C ARG A 93 -16.43 -4.64 7.81
N THR A 94 -17.24 -4.64 8.87
CA THR A 94 -17.50 -3.46 9.68
C THR A 94 -16.58 -3.42 10.89
N VAL A 95 -16.02 -2.25 11.18
CA VAL A 95 -15.09 -2.01 12.30
C VAL A 95 -15.45 -0.73 13.06
N THR A 96 -14.94 -0.57 14.27
CA THR A 96 -15.41 0.49 15.18
C THR A 96 -14.56 1.76 15.14
N ASN A 97 -13.30 1.66 14.70
CA ASN A 97 -12.36 2.78 14.70
C ASN A 97 -11.43 2.77 13.47
N MET A 98 -10.76 3.91 13.24
CA MET A 98 -9.90 4.09 12.07
C MET A 98 -8.67 3.18 12.06
N ALA A 99 -8.09 2.88 13.22
CA ALA A 99 -6.94 2.00 13.31
C ALA A 99 -7.29 0.57 12.87
N GLU A 100 -8.43 0.03 13.32
CA GLU A 100 -8.96 -1.25 12.86
C GLU A 100 -9.26 -1.25 11.36
N ARG A 101 -9.82 -0.15 10.85
CA ARG A 101 -10.13 0.01 9.42
C ARG A 101 -8.86 -0.07 8.58
N LYS A 102 -7.85 0.73 8.88
CA LYS A 102 -6.58 0.74 8.15
C LYS A 102 -5.85 -0.60 8.26
N ARG A 103 -5.85 -1.21 9.45
CA ARG A 103 -5.30 -2.56 9.65
C ARG A 103 -5.99 -3.60 8.75
N GLY A 104 -7.31 -3.56 8.65
CA GLY A 104 -8.08 -4.45 7.77
C GLY A 104 -7.78 -4.22 6.28
N LEU A 105 -7.62 -2.97 5.87
CA LEU A 105 -7.20 -2.62 4.51
C LEU A 105 -5.76 -3.04 4.22
N PHE A 106 -4.88 -3.12 5.22
CA PHE A 106 -3.47 -3.45 5.04
C PHE A 106 -3.17 -4.96 5.03
N LEU A 107 -3.62 -5.70 6.05
CA LEU A 107 -3.10 -7.05 6.34
C LEU A 107 -3.31 -8.02 5.18
N GLU A 108 -4.52 -8.03 4.65
CA GLU A 108 -4.97 -8.98 3.62
C GLU A 108 -4.79 -8.43 2.19
N SER A 109 -3.91 -7.45 2.00
CA SER A 109 -3.63 -6.85 0.68
C SER A 109 -2.30 -7.35 0.11
N ASP A 110 -2.23 -7.55 -1.19
CA ASP A 110 -1.02 -7.92 -1.93
C ASP A 110 -0.38 -6.71 -2.64
N ALA A 111 -1.16 -5.65 -2.90
CA ALA A 111 -0.70 -4.36 -3.42
C ALA A 111 -1.65 -3.22 -3.03
N PHE A 112 -1.18 -1.98 -3.17
CA PHE A 112 -1.93 -0.76 -2.91
C PHE A 112 -1.97 0.13 -4.14
N VAL A 113 -3.12 0.77 -4.38
CA VAL A 113 -3.29 1.78 -5.43
C VAL A 113 -3.91 3.03 -4.84
N ALA A 114 -3.29 4.18 -5.06
CA ALA A 114 -3.85 5.48 -4.70
C ALA A 114 -4.41 6.18 -5.94
N LEU A 115 -5.73 6.33 -5.99
CA LEU A 115 -6.45 7.11 -7.00
C LEU A 115 -6.58 8.56 -6.55
N PRO A 116 -6.95 9.51 -7.44
CA PRO A 116 -7.24 10.87 -7.04
C PRO A 116 -8.18 10.97 -5.83
N GLY A 117 -7.75 11.69 -4.80
CA GLY A 117 -8.42 11.68 -3.51
C GLY A 117 -7.92 12.76 -2.54
N GLY A 118 -8.78 13.11 -1.60
CA GLY A 118 -8.49 14.16 -0.60
C GLY A 118 -7.63 13.66 0.56
N LEU A 119 -7.74 14.34 1.70
CA LEU A 119 -6.93 14.07 2.90
C LEU A 119 -7.00 12.61 3.37
N GLY A 120 -8.16 11.96 3.30
CA GLY A 120 -8.28 10.55 3.69
C GLY A 120 -7.44 9.62 2.81
N THR A 121 -7.44 9.84 1.50
CA THR A 121 -6.61 9.07 0.56
C THR A 121 -5.13 9.34 0.77
N LEU A 122 -4.76 10.60 1.01
CA LEU A 122 -3.38 10.97 1.31
C LEU A 122 -2.90 10.36 2.63
N GLU A 123 -3.74 10.30 3.66
CA GLU A 123 -3.43 9.70 4.96
C GLU A 123 -3.23 8.19 4.84
N GLU A 124 -4.13 7.49 4.15
CA GLU A 124 -4.02 6.05 3.89
C GLU A 124 -2.74 5.74 3.07
N LEU A 125 -2.43 6.57 2.06
CA LEU A 125 -1.19 6.46 1.27
C LEU A 125 0.07 6.72 2.12
N ALA A 126 0.09 7.80 2.91
CA ALA A 126 1.24 8.17 3.72
C ALA A 126 1.56 7.08 4.75
N GLU A 127 0.56 6.39 5.31
CA GLU A 127 0.75 5.29 6.25
C GLU A 127 1.47 4.10 5.59
N VAL A 128 1.00 3.63 4.44
CA VAL A 128 1.66 2.50 3.74
C VAL A 128 3.04 2.88 3.20
N LEU A 129 3.24 4.13 2.76
CA LEU A 129 4.57 4.61 2.37
C LEU A 129 5.54 4.64 3.56
N SER A 130 5.08 5.13 4.71
CA SER A 130 5.89 5.20 5.93
C SER A 130 6.26 3.80 6.43
N TRP A 131 5.31 2.86 6.47
CA TRP A 131 5.59 1.48 6.87
C TRP A 131 6.54 0.77 5.93
N ARG A 132 6.43 1.06 4.63
CA ARG A 132 7.40 0.56 3.65
C ARG A 132 8.79 1.12 3.91
N GLN A 133 8.93 2.43 4.12
CA GLN A 133 10.22 3.05 4.41
C GLN A 133 10.88 2.47 5.66
N LEU A 134 10.07 2.07 6.65
CA LEU A 134 10.53 1.40 7.87
C LEU A 134 10.78 -0.12 7.69
N GLY A 135 10.53 -0.67 6.51
CA GLY A 135 10.77 -2.08 6.19
C GLY A 135 9.69 -3.06 6.67
N PHE A 136 8.52 -2.59 7.11
CA PHE A 136 7.44 -3.47 7.59
C PHE A 136 6.74 -4.26 6.47
N HIS A 137 6.89 -3.85 5.20
CA HIS A 137 6.42 -4.62 4.05
C HIS A 137 7.13 -4.23 2.77
N GLN A 138 6.99 -5.09 1.75
CA GLN A 138 7.46 -4.84 0.38
C GLN A 138 6.34 -4.89 -0.68
N LYS A 139 5.07 -4.88 -0.25
CA LYS A 139 3.89 -4.83 -1.15
C LYS A 139 3.99 -3.65 -2.13
N PRO A 140 3.70 -3.84 -3.44
CA PRO A 140 3.74 -2.76 -4.42
C PRO A 140 2.76 -1.65 -4.08
N ILE A 141 3.15 -0.41 -4.39
CA ILE A 141 2.31 0.79 -4.25
C ILE A 141 2.29 1.48 -5.60
N VAL A 142 1.10 1.75 -6.14
CA VAL A 142 0.96 2.48 -7.41
C VAL A 142 0.14 3.74 -7.23
N LEU A 143 0.68 4.87 -7.67
CA LEU A 143 -0.07 6.12 -7.80
C LEU A 143 -0.73 6.13 -9.17
N PHE A 144 -2.06 6.12 -9.20
CA PHE A 144 -2.81 6.24 -10.44
C PHE A 144 -2.94 7.74 -10.79
N ASP A 145 -1.99 8.22 -11.58
CA ASP A 145 -1.77 9.63 -11.90
C ASP A 145 -2.59 10.08 -13.12
N VAL A 146 -3.90 10.22 -12.90
CA VAL A 146 -4.84 10.73 -13.91
C VAL A 146 -4.69 12.24 -14.00
N ASP A 147 -4.47 12.78 -15.21
CA ASP A 147 -4.29 14.22 -15.48
C ASP A 147 -3.23 14.91 -14.60
N GLY A 148 -2.22 14.15 -14.16
CA GLY A 148 -1.14 14.69 -13.33
C GLY A 148 -1.55 15.00 -11.88
N TYR A 149 -2.66 14.43 -11.39
CA TYR A 149 -3.18 14.65 -10.03
C TYR A 149 -2.11 14.49 -8.93
N TRP A 150 -1.23 13.50 -9.05
CA TRP A 150 -0.22 13.19 -8.04
C TRP A 150 1.09 13.97 -8.23
N GLN A 151 1.26 14.69 -9.34
CA GLN A 151 2.50 15.44 -9.62
C GLN A 151 2.91 16.40 -8.49
N PRO A 152 2.01 17.20 -7.88
CA PRO A 152 2.39 18.08 -6.78
C PRO A 152 2.95 17.33 -5.56
N ILE A 153 2.41 16.16 -5.23
CA ILE A 153 2.90 15.32 -4.13
C ILE A 153 4.25 14.71 -4.50
N LEU A 154 4.39 14.23 -5.72
CA LEU A 154 5.67 13.71 -6.22
C LEU A 154 6.77 14.76 -6.21
N ASP A 155 6.46 16.01 -6.60
CA ASP A 155 7.38 17.14 -6.50
C ASP A 155 7.80 17.42 -5.06
N TRP A 156 6.85 17.38 -4.12
CA TRP A 156 7.16 17.51 -2.71
C TRP A 156 8.07 16.38 -2.21
N ILE A 157 7.80 15.11 -2.58
CA ILE A 157 8.65 13.98 -2.21
C ILE A 157 10.07 14.15 -2.80
N ARG A 158 10.19 14.59 -4.05
CA ARG A 158 11.47 14.89 -4.68
C ARG A 158 12.22 15.98 -3.91
N ALA A 159 11.56 17.06 -3.54
CA ALA A 159 12.15 18.15 -2.76
C ALA A 159 12.59 17.68 -1.36
N ALA A 160 11.77 16.89 -0.66
CA ALA A 160 12.11 16.32 0.63
C ALA A 160 13.29 15.34 0.55
N THR A 161 13.36 14.56 -0.53
CA THR A 161 14.49 13.66 -0.82
C THR A 161 15.77 14.44 -1.08
N ALA A 162 15.72 15.51 -1.87
CA ALA A 162 16.86 16.40 -2.12
C ALA A 162 17.38 17.04 -0.81
N GLN A 163 16.48 17.32 0.14
CA GLN A 163 16.82 17.81 1.48
C GLN A 163 17.16 16.70 2.48
N LYS A 164 17.23 15.43 2.04
CA LYS A 164 17.54 14.24 2.87
C LYS A 164 16.54 13.98 4.00
N MET A 165 15.33 14.51 3.89
CA MET A 165 14.23 14.21 4.80
C MET A 165 13.57 12.86 4.47
N ILE A 166 13.66 12.46 3.20
CA ILE A 166 13.26 11.15 2.70
C ILE A 166 14.50 10.48 2.10
N SER A 167 14.68 9.17 2.35
CA SER A 167 15.80 8.41 1.79
C SER A 167 15.70 8.36 0.26
N ALA A 168 16.81 8.53 -0.47
CA ALA A 168 16.80 8.39 -1.94
C ALA A 168 16.33 7.01 -2.42
N GLN A 169 16.55 5.96 -1.61
CA GLN A 169 16.04 4.61 -1.90
C GLN A 169 14.52 4.54 -1.91
N PHE A 170 13.82 5.52 -1.32
CA PHE A 170 12.38 5.64 -1.33
C PHE A 170 11.80 6.01 -2.70
N LEU A 171 12.58 6.53 -3.65
CA LEU A 171 12.09 6.77 -5.02
C LEU A 171 12.65 5.75 -6.01
N ASP A 172 13.91 5.35 -5.84
CA ASP A 172 14.60 4.56 -6.87
C ASP A 172 14.37 3.04 -6.75
N ASN A 173 14.11 2.52 -5.53
CA ASN A 173 13.97 1.07 -5.25
C ASN A 173 12.72 0.73 -4.39
N SER A 174 11.82 1.68 -4.20
CA SER A 174 10.73 1.56 -3.24
C SER A 174 9.49 0.85 -3.74
N GLY A 175 9.47 0.32 -4.95
CA GLY A 175 8.24 -0.28 -5.49
C GLY A 175 7.03 0.68 -5.50
N VAL A 176 7.26 2.00 -5.40
CA VAL A 176 6.28 3.05 -5.66
C VAL A 176 6.37 3.39 -7.14
N GLN A 177 5.33 3.04 -7.88
CA GLN A 177 5.26 3.30 -9.32
C GLN A 177 4.15 4.30 -9.61
N CYS A 178 4.26 4.99 -10.74
CA CYS A 178 3.20 5.86 -11.25
C CYS A 178 2.70 5.28 -12.57
N ALA A 179 1.40 5.26 -12.74
CA ALA A 179 0.78 4.89 -14.00
C ALA A 179 -0.36 5.86 -14.32
N VAL A 180 -0.54 6.15 -15.60
CA VAL A 180 -1.54 7.11 -16.09
C VAL A 180 -2.77 6.41 -16.70
N SER A 181 -2.78 5.07 -16.75
CA SER A 181 -3.88 4.26 -17.26
C SER A 181 -4.19 3.08 -16.34
N ALA A 182 -5.42 2.58 -16.38
CA ALA A 182 -5.88 1.45 -15.58
C ALA A 182 -5.07 0.16 -15.84
N GLU A 183 -4.74 -0.11 -17.11
CA GLU A 183 -3.89 -1.25 -17.48
C GLU A 183 -2.46 -1.04 -16.98
N GLY A 184 -1.90 0.17 -17.17
CA GLY A 184 -0.56 0.50 -16.68
C GLY A 184 -0.42 0.36 -15.16
N VAL A 185 -1.48 0.64 -14.39
CA VAL A 185 -1.50 0.39 -12.94
C VAL A 185 -1.33 -1.09 -12.65
N CYS A 186 -2.04 -1.95 -13.36
CA CYS A 186 -1.99 -3.37 -13.13
C CYS A 186 -0.65 -3.97 -13.61
N ASP A 187 -0.14 -3.53 -14.75
CA ASP A 187 1.16 -3.94 -15.29
C ASP A 187 2.28 -3.56 -14.32
N ALA A 188 2.23 -2.36 -13.73
CA ALA A 188 3.17 -1.91 -12.70
C ALA A 188 3.17 -2.83 -11.47
N ILE A 189 1.99 -3.28 -11.02
CA ILE A 189 1.86 -4.23 -9.90
C ILE A 189 2.49 -5.58 -10.27
N GLU A 190 2.21 -6.12 -11.45
CA GLU A 190 2.78 -7.38 -11.93
C GLU A 190 4.30 -7.32 -12.01
N GLN A 191 4.84 -6.26 -12.62
CA GLN A 191 6.29 -6.04 -12.72
C GLN A 191 6.96 -5.96 -11.35
N ALA A 192 6.30 -5.34 -10.36
CA ALA A 192 6.81 -5.27 -9.01
C ALA A 192 6.85 -6.67 -8.35
N TRP A 193 5.80 -7.48 -8.49
CA TRP A 193 5.79 -8.84 -7.96
C TRP A 193 6.84 -9.74 -8.62
N CYS A 194 7.07 -9.61 -9.94
CA CYS A 194 8.14 -10.34 -10.63
C CYS A 194 9.53 -9.93 -10.13
N SER A 195 9.76 -8.64 -9.92
CA SER A 195 11.05 -8.13 -9.42
C SER A 195 11.36 -8.63 -8.01
N THR A 196 10.37 -8.69 -7.11
CA THR A 196 10.56 -9.24 -5.76
C THR A 196 10.86 -10.74 -5.77
N ALA A 197 10.20 -11.51 -6.64
CA ALA A 197 10.46 -12.95 -6.77
C ALA A 197 11.90 -13.23 -7.23
N ASN A 198 12.48 -12.36 -8.05
CA ASN A 198 13.87 -12.49 -8.50
C ASN A 198 14.88 -12.13 -7.39
N ILE A 199 14.56 -11.19 -6.49
CA ILE A 199 15.42 -10.85 -5.34
C ILE A 199 15.46 -12.00 -4.32
N GLU A 200 14.35 -12.70 -4.08
CA GLU A 200 14.33 -13.89 -3.22
C GLU A 200 15.09 -15.08 -3.82
N GLN A 201 15.29 -15.10 -5.15
CA GLN A 201 16.08 -16.12 -5.86
C GLN A 201 17.57 -15.77 -6.00
N GLU A 202 17.96 -14.50 -5.90
CA GLU A 202 19.36 -14.09 -5.69
C GLU A 202 19.74 -14.37 -4.23
N THR A 203 20.11 -15.63 -3.98
CA THR A 203 20.53 -16.17 -2.69
C THR A 203 21.52 -15.25 -1.97
N LEU A 204 21.22 -14.91 -0.71
CA LEU A 204 22.18 -14.32 0.23
C LEU A 204 23.53 -15.08 0.13
N PRO A 205 24.69 -14.38 0.11
CA PRO A 205 25.98 -15.05 -0.03
C PRO A 205 26.14 -16.12 1.05
N ASP A 206 26.67 -17.30 0.70
CA ASP A 206 26.89 -18.43 1.61
C ASP A 206 27.55 -18.04 2.94
N ALA A 207 28.38 -16.98 2.92
CA ALA A 207 29.02 -16.41 4.09
C ALA A 207 28.03 -15.89 5.15
N TYR A 208 26.88 -15.34 4.76
CA TYR A 208 25.84 -14.85 5.68
C TYR A 208 25.06 -16.01 6.30
N LEU A 209 24.73 -17.05 5.51
CA LEU A 209 24.09 -18.27 6.01
C LEU A 209 25.01 -19.04 6.97
N ALA A 210 26.32 -19.09 6.69
CA ALA A 210 27.32 -19.67 7.59
C ALA A 210 27.43 -18.92 8.93
N SER A 211 27.21 -17.59 8.94
CA SER A 211 27.23 -16.77 10.16
C SER A 211 25.99 -16.93 11.05
N MET A 212 24.92 -17.54 10.51
CA MET A 212 23.67 -17.81 11.23
C MET A 212 23.54 -19.26 11.73
N ALA A 213 24.55 -20.10 11.52
CA ALA A 213 24.60 -21.41 12.16
C ALA A 213 24.74 -21.24 13.69
N PRO A 214 23.93 -21.95 14.51
CA PRO A 214 24.00 -21.80 15.95
C PRO A 214 25.39 -22.18 16.46
N ALA A 215 26.01 -21.26 17.22
CA ALA A 215 27.26 -21.52 17.90
C ALA A 215 27.11 -22.78 18.79
N GLN A 216 27.99 -23.76 18.62
CA GLN A 216 28.13 -24.82 19.61
C GLN A 216 28.57 -24.16 20.92
N ASN A 217 27.72 -24.25 21.95
CA ASN A 217 28.01 -23.70 23.28
C ASN A 217 29.26 -24.38 23.86
N GLY A 218 30.42 -23.78 23.64
CA GLY A 218 31.64 -24.00 24.40
C GLY A 218 31.81 -22.86 25.39
N ASN A 219 31.71 -23.17 26.69
CA ASN A 219 32.01 -22.26 27.79
C ASN A 219 33.42 -21.67 27.65
N GLY A 220 33.53 -20.35 27.51
CA GLY A 220 34.75 -19.57 27.66
C GLY A 220 34.43 -18.26 28.39
N PRO A 221 35.34 -17.74 29.25
CA PRO A 221 35.01 -16.68 30.19
C PRO A 221 34.82 -15.34 29.46
N MET A 222 33.85 -14.55 29.97
CA MET A 222 33.65 -13.15 29.58
C MET A 222 34.91 -12.34 29.87
N ASP A 223 35.43 -11.67 28.84
CA ASP A 223 36.31 -10.52 29.01
C ASP A 223 35.74 -9.28 28.33
N SER A 224 36.13 -8.17 28.92
CA SER A 224 35.53 -6.84 28.93
C SER A 224 35.62 -6.03 27.64
N ALA A 225 34.73 -5.04 27.58
CA ALA A 225 34.79 -3.76 26.87
C ALA A 225 34.26 -3.74 25.42
N CYS A 226 33.00 -3.33 25.27
CA CYS A 226 32.52 -2.66 24.07
C CYS A 226 32.00 -1.28 24.49
N GLU A 227 32.71 -0.24 24.07
CA GLU A 227 32.28 1.15 24.21
C GLU A 227 30.98 1.35 23.43
N THR A 228 29.95 1.88 24.11
CA THR A 228 28.69 2.28 23.48
C THR A 228 28.77 3.74 23.07
N GLU A 229 28.69 4.04 21.78
CA GLU A 229 28.33 5.40 21.35
C GLU A 229 26.88 5.70 21.76
N PRO A 230 26.59 6.89 22.32
CA PRO A 230 25.24 7.22 22.73
C PRO A 230 24.35 7.57 21.53
N ALA A 231 23.13 7.05 21.55
CA ALA A 231 22.06 7.37 20.60
C ALA A 231 21.77 8.88 20.58
N ALA A 232 21.40 9.40 19.40
CA ALA A 232 21.09 10.81 19.17
C ALA A 232 19.97 11.34 20.10
N ASP A 233 20.29 12.39 20.86
CA ASP A 233 19.37 13.10 21.76
C ASP A 233 18.53 14.13 20.99
N TRP A 234 17.23 13.84 20.87
CA TRP A 234 16.25 14.66 20.14
C TRP A 234 15.59 15.75 20.99
N SER A 235 16.11 16.06 22.19
CA SER A 235 15.45 17.00 23.12
C SER A 235 15.89 18.47 23.01
N ARG A 236 16.69 18.87 22.00
CA ARG A 236 17.06 20.29 21.80
C ARG A 236 16.14 21.02 20.82
N THR A 237 15.10 21.64 21.34
CA THR A 237 14.42 22.76 20.67
C THR A 237 15.01 24.09 21.17
N SER A 238 15.71 24.81 20.30
CA SER A 238 15.99 26.24 20.53
C SER A 238 14.79 27.08 20.08
N PRO A 239 14.33 28.08 20.86
CA PRO A 239 13.15 28.85 20.51
C PRO A 239 13.51 30.04 19.59
N GLY A 240 12.71 30.24 18.55
CA GLY A 240 12.59 31.51 17.84
C GLY A 240 12.75 31.39 16.32
N GLN A 241 11.66 31.46 15.58
CA GLN A 241 11.14 32.71 15.02
C GLN A 241 9.90 32.43 14.15
N SER A 242 8.89 33.26 14.34
CA SER A 242 7.62 33.32 13.63
C SER A 242 7.81 33.56 12.12
N THR A 243 6.96 32.98 11.27
CA THR A 243 6.47 33.63 10.04
C THR A 243 5.23 32.94 9.47
N GLU A 244 4.22 33.78 9.25
CA GLU A 244 3.18 33.76 8.22
C GLU A 244 2.44 32.46 7.85
N ILE A 245 1.16 32.46 8.24
CA ILE A 245 0.14 31.54 7.74
C ILE A 245 -0.21 31.91 6.30
N LEU A 246 -0.15 30.89 5.44
CA LEU A 246 -0.48 30.86 4.01
C LEU A 246 -1.71 31.71 3.65
N LYS A 247 -1.53 32.61 2.68
CA LYS A 247 -2.59 33.16 1.81
C LYS A 247 -2.52 32.46 0.45
#